data_AF-A0A954PWY7-F1
#
_entry.id   AF-A0A954PWY7-F1
#
_cell.length_a   1.000
_cell.length_b   1.000
_cell.length_c   1.000
_cell.angle_alpha   90.00
_cell.angle_beta   90.00
_cell.angle_gamma   90.00
#
_symmetry.space_group_name_H-M   'P 1'
#
loop_
_entity.id
_entity.type
_entity.pdbx_description
1 polymer ?
#
loop_
_entity_poly.entity_id
_entity_poly.type
_entity_poly.pdbx_seq_one_letter_code
_entity_poly.pdbx_strand_id
1 'polypeptide(L)'
;MINRGVDHDVINPPHPQVSYSSMPYLFTCPHCHAKTQVEDRYSGKSGECFACGAPIQLPEFAASTTGSADQPNKRPLGVLIAAGVVLTMLVCLVFAVIRFGGSSVSRLAEVRTQNASIRNLESIAAALNAYAADYGTYPPAVQTNKAGQPMHSWRVLILPYLGEQATYDQFDLSKPWDHEINLQASYMMPSVYMHPADANQMAGTSGYYLVTGPGTLFPATGPLSPDKISDKPSQTILVVEGAPPLSNSIGSWAEPVDLDFSKMRGVVNGTVGVEVGGRMTSGAAMATIDGRGHFLPNGFPPTTFNELVTPNGNEPLRDDTLD
;
A
#
# COMPACT_ATOMS: atom_id res chain seq x y z
N MET A 1 -39.08 -15.05 -94.85
CA MET A 1 -38.81 -13.74 -95.47
C MET A 1 -38.22 -12.82 -94.42
N ILE A 2 -36.99 -12.34 -94.66
CA ILE A 2 -36.44 -11.00 -94.33
C ILE A 2 -36.44 -10.62 -92.83
N ASN A 3 -35.34 -10.71 -92.07
CA ASN A 3 -34.06 -9.95 -92.05
C ASN A 3 -34.13 -8.53 -91.41
N ARG A 4 -33.02 -8.19 -90.72
CA ARG A 4 -32.59 -6.93 -90.05
C ARG A 4 -33.00 -6.82 -88.58
N GLY A 5 -32.12 -6.54 -87.62
CA GLY A 5 -30.73 -6.08 -87.62
C GLY A 5 -30.58 -5.18 -86.40
N VAL A 6 -29.63 -5.47 -85.50
CA VAL A 6 -29.30 -4.58 -84.37
C VAL A 6 -27.78 -4.54 -84.21
N ASP A 7 -27.29 -3.31 -84.11
CA ASP A 7 -25.92 -2.84 -84.24
C ASP A 7 -24.96 -3.31 -83.14
N HIS A 8 -23.70 -3.48 -83.53
CA HIS A 8 -22.56 -3.64 -82.64
C HIS A 8 -21.89 -2.28 -82.40
N ASP A 9 -22.01 -1.76 -81.17
CA ASP A 9 -21.23 -0.61 -80.70
C ASP A 9 -19.77 -1.00 -80.46
N VAL A 10 -18.87 -0.37 -81.22
CA VAL A 10 -17.41 -0.46 -81.09
C VAL A 10 -16.95 0.67 -80.17
N ILE A 11 -16.55 0.36 -78.94
CA ILE A 11 -15.92 1.31 -78.02
C ILE A 11 -14.40 1.20 -78.15
N ASN A 12 -13.77 2.24 -78.70
CA ASN A 12 -12.32 2.43 -78.79
C ASN A 12 -11.69 2.65 -77.40
N PRO A 13 -10.50 2.09 -77.11
CA PRO A 13 -9.78 2.35 -75.86
C PRO A 13 -9.14 3.76 -75.87
N PRO A 14 -9.04 4.43 -74.71
CA PRO A 14 -8.47 5.77 -74.61
C PRO A 14 -6.94 5.76 -74.76
N HIS A 15 -6.43 6.65 -75.61
CA HIS A 15 -5.00 6.95 -75.75
C HIS A 15 -4.42 7.51 -74.44
N PRO A 16 -3.19 7.14 -74.05
CA PRO A 16 -2.54 7.68 -72.86
C PRO A 16 -2.21 9.17 -73.04
N GLN A 17 -2.79 10.00 -72.17
CA GLN A 17 -2.48 11.43 -72.03
C GLN A 17 -1.07 11.57 -71.44
N VAL A 18 -0.08 11.87 -72.28
CA VAL A 18 1.27 12.26 -71.84
C VAL A 18 1.20 13.71 -71.37
N SER A 19 1.12 13.92 -70.07
CA SER A 19 1.27 15.22 -69.44
C SER A 19 2.74 15.68 -69.48
N TYR A 20 3.08 16.52 -70.45
CA TYR A 20 4.38 17.20 -70.46
C TYR A 20 4.39 18.26 -69.36
N SER A 21 5.12 18.01 -68.28
CA SER A 21 5.44 19.02 -67.28
C SER A 21 6.52 19.94 -67.85
N SER A 22 6.11 21.07 -68.44
CA SER A 22 6.99 22.05 -69.05
C SER A 22 7.67 22.91 -67.98
N MET A 23 8.93 22.62 -67.67
CA MET A 23 9.77 23.53 -66.90
C MET A 23 10.30 24.65 -67.82
N PRO A 24 9.99 25.92 -67.59
CA PRO A 24 10.45 26.99 -68.47
C PRO A 24 11.98 27.18 -68.36
N TYR A 25 12.65 27.19 -69.51
CA TYR A 25 14.09 27.43 -69.60
C TYR A 25 14.38 28.93 -69.56
N LEU A 26 15.39 29.35 -68.80
CA LEU A 26 15.79 30.76 -68.72
C LEU A 26 16.79 31.10 -69.85
N PHE A 27 16.33 31.81 -70.87
CA PHE A 27 17.14 32.28 -71.98
C PHE A 27 17.62 33.72 -71.74
N THR A 28 18.87 34.03 -72.14
CA THR A 28 19.45 35.39 -72.07
C THR A 28 19.76 35.88 -73.47
N CYS A 29 19.18 37.02 -73.86
CA CYS A 29 19.40 37.60 -75.19
C CYS A 29 20.88 38.00 -75.38
N PRO A 30 21.55 37.61 -76.48
CA PRO A 30 22.94 37.97 -76.74
C PRO A 30 23.13 39.46 -77.08
N HIS A 31 22.08 40.17 -77.48
CA HIS A 31 22.17 41.57 -77.90
C HIS A 31 21.96 42.57 -76.76
N CYS A 32 21.05 42.29 -75.82
CA CYS A 32 20.69 43.23 -74.74
C CYS A 32 20.76 42.61 -73.34
N HIS A 33 21.11 41.32 -73.23
CA HIS A 33 21.19 40.58 -71.98
C HIS A 33 19.88 40.48 -71.17
N ALA A 34 18.74 40.83 -71.77
CA ALA A 34 17.44 40.59 -71.17
C ALA A 34 17.21 39.10 -70.99
N LYS A 35 16.72 38.71 -69.81
CA LYS A 35 16.41 37.32 -69.46
C LYS A 35 14.91 37.07 -69.64
N THR A 36 14.56 36.00 -70.33
CA THR A 36 13.16 35.58 -70.52
C THR A 36 13.02 34.10 -70.25
N GLN A 37 11.91 33.71 -69.64
CA GLN A 37 11.53 32.31 -69.49
C GLN A 37 10.84 31.84 -70.78
N VAL A 38 11.30 30.73 -71.33
CA VAL A 38 10.82 30.19 -72.61
C VAL A 38 10.39 28.75 -72.40
N GLU A 39 9.22 28.41 -72.89
CA GLU A 39 8.70 27.03 -72.84
C GLU A 39 9.40 26.14 -73.87
N ASP A 40 9.51 24.84 -73.56
CA ASP A 40 10.20 23.84 -74.40
C ASP A 40 9.68 23.79 -75.85
N ARG A 41 8.42 24.16 -76.12
CA ARG A 41 7.87 24.21 -77.49
C ARG A 41 8.54 25.23 -78.43
N TYR A 42 9.33 26.14 -77.88
CA TYR A 42 10.10 27.14 -78.64
C TYR A 42 11.58 26.77 -78.76
N SER A 43 12.00 25.61 -78.24
CA SER A 43 13.31 25.01 -78.45
C SER A 43 13.64 24.95 -79.95
N GLY A 44 14.83 25.43 -80.34
CA GLY A 44 15.30 25.45 -81.74
C GLY A 44 14.64 26.48 -82.67
N LYS A 45 13.69 27.29 -82.20
CA LYS A 45 12.99 28.30 -83.03
C LYS A 45 13.67 29.67 -83.00
N SER A 46 13.50 30.44 -84.08
CA SER A 46 13.93 31.84 -84.17
C SER A 46 12.77 32.80 -83.97
N GLY A 47 13.04 33.96 -83.37
CA GLY A 47 12.05 35.02 -83.12
C GLY A 47 12.73 36.35 -82.79
N GLU A 48 11.96 37.34 -82.35
CA GLU A 48 12.49 38.65 -81.94
C GLU A 48 12.55 38.75 -80.41
N CYS A 49 13.59 39.41 -79.89
CA CYS A 49 13.71 39.65 -78.47
C CYS A 49 12.65 40.68 -78.00
N PHE A 50 11.86 40.33 -76.98
CA PHE A 50 10.80 41.22 -76.48
C PHE A 50 11.31 42.60 -75.98
N ALA A 51 12.57 42.66 -75.55
CA ALA A 51 13.12 43.86 -74.92
C ALA A 51 13.80 44.82 -75.91
N CYS A 52 14.44 44.31 -76.96
CA CYS A 52 15.19 45.14 -77.92
C CYS A 52 14.79 44.96 -79.39
N GLY A 53 13.88 44.03 -79.70
CA GLY A 53 13.43 43.74 -81.06
C GLY A 53 14.46 43.04 -81.96
N ALA A 54 15.68 42.78 -81.48
CA ALA A 54 16.70 42.10 -82.28
C ALA A 54 16.32 40.62 -82.55
N PRO A 55 16.63 40.07 -83.73
CA PRO A 55 16.38 38.67 -84.04
C PRO A 55 17.27 37.77 -83.18
N ILE A 56 16.67 36.75 -82.57
CA ILE A 56 17.32 35.76 -81.71
C ILE A 56 16.95 34.35 -82.17
N GLN A 57 17.87 33.40 -81.95
CA GLN A 57 17.63 31.98 -82.17
C GLN A 57 17.80 31.23 -80.85
N LEU A 58 16.77 30.47 -80.46
CA LEU A 58 16.78 29.67 -79.25
C LEU A 58 17.55 28.37 -79.51
N PRO A 59 18.46 27.95 -78.62
CA PRO A 59 19.15 26.67 -78.76
C PRO A 59 18.17 25.51 -78.56
N GLU A 60 18.51 24.33 -79.09
CA GLU A 60 17.75 23.11 -78.82
C GLU A 60 17.99 22.67 -77.37
N PHE A 61 16.97 22.84 -76.53
CA PHE A 61 16.93 22.31 -75.18
C PHE A 61 16.49 20.84 -75.24
N ALA A 62 17.39 19.91 -74.88
CA ALA A 62 17.05 18.50 -74.75
C ALA A 62 16.17 18.31 -73.50
N ALA A 63 14.96 17.77 -73.68
CA ALA A 63 14.07 17.42 -72.59
C ALA A 63 14.79 16.44 -71.65
N SER A 64 15.17 16.91 -70.46
CA SER A 64 15.73 16.06 -69.43
C SER A 64 14.57 15.31 -68.79
N THR A 65 14.32 14.08 -69.23
CA THR A 65 13.48 13.14 -68.50
C THR A 65 14.18 12.78 -67.20
N THR A 66 14.00 13.62 -66.17
CA THR A 66 14.17 13.17 -64.78
C THR A 66 13.06 12.18 -64.48
N GLY A 67 13.32 10.92 -64.80
CA GLY A 67 12.62 9.82 -64.16
C GLY A 67 12.90 9.92 -62.67
N SER A 68 11.88 10.29 -61.89
CA SER A 68 11.85 9.98 -60.46
C SER A 68 11.99 8.47 -60.33
N ALA A 69 13.20 8.01 -60.01
CA ALA A 69 13.39 6.70 -59.43
C ALA A 69 12.68 6.73 -58.08
N ASP A 70 11.51 6.11 -58.06
CA ASP A 70 10.73 5.76 -56.87
C ASP A 70 11.67 5.13 -55.83
N GLN A 71 12.05 5.89 -54.80
CA GLN A 71 12.77 5.31 -53.67
C GLN A 71 11.78 4.47 -52.87
N PRO A 72 11.97 3.14 -52.77
CA PRO A 72 11.10 2.33 -51.95
C PRO A 72 11.19 2.81 -50.51
N ASN A 73 10.04 3.18 -49.95
CA ASN A 73 9.85 3.64 -48.58
C ASN A 73 10.28 2.53 -47.59
N LYS A 74 11.58 2.38 -47.36
CA LYS A 74 12.13 1.50 -46.34
C LYS A 74 11.87 2.18 -45.01
N ARG A 75 10.73 1.87 -44.38
CA ARG A 75 10.52 2.13 -42.95
C ARG A 75 11.81 1.73 -42.22
N PRO A 76 12.48 2.64 -41.50
CA PRO A 76 13.82 2.36 -41.01
C PRO A 76 13.69 1.27 -39.96
N LEU A 77 14.14 0.07 -40.30
CA LEU A 77 14.18 -1.10 -39.44
C LEU A 77 14.80 -0.77 -38.06
N GLY A 78 15.73 0.20 -38.02
CA GLY A 78 16.32 0.73 -36.79
C GLY A 78 15.35 1.43 -35.83
N VAL A 79 14.29 2.09 -36.32
CA VAL A 79 13.27 2.73 -35.45
C VAL A 79 12.38 1.69 -34.80
N LEU A 80 12.05 0.60 -35.52
CA LEU A 80 11.28 -0.52 -34.96
C LEU A 80 12.10 -1.31 -33.93
N ILE A 81 13.40 -1.49 -34.17
CA ILE A 81 14.32 -2.12 -33.20
C ILE A 81 14.46 -1.25 -31.95
N ALA A 82 14.66 0.06 -32.10
CA ALA A 82 14.76 0.98 -30.96
C ALA A 82 13.47 1.00 -30.12
N ALA A 83 12.30 1.04 -30.75
CA ALA A 83 11.02 0.94 -30.05
C ALA A 83 10.85 -0.39 -29.31
N GLY A 84 11.29 -1.50 -29.92
CA GLY A 84 11.28 -2.82 -29.28
C GLY A 84 12.18 -2.91 -28.05
N VAL A 85 13.39 -2.34 -28.10
CA VAL A 85 14.34 -2.28 -26.98
C VAL A 85 13.82 -1.42 -25.84
N VAL A 86 13.24 -0.25 -26.15
CA VAL A 86 12.62 0.62 -25.14
C VAL A 86 11.44 -0.09 -24.47
N LEU A 87 10.58 -0.76 -25.25
CA LEU A 87 9.45 -1.51 -24.70
C LEU A 87 9.93 -2.66 -23.80
N THR A 88 10.96 -3.41 -24.20
CA THR A 88 11.53 -4.48 -23.37
C THR A 88 12.18 -3.93 -22.10
N MET A 89 12.92 -2.81 -22.17
CA MET A 89 13.44 -2.16 -20.97
C MET A 89 12.33 -1.69 -20.02
N LEU A 90 11.25 -1.11 -20.54
CA LEU A 90 10.09 -0.72 -19.73
C LEU A 90 9.40 -1.93 -19.09
N VAL A 91 9.23 -3.03 -19.83
CA VAL A 91 8.67 -4.28 -19.29
C VAL A 91 9.58 -4.87 -18.21
N CYS A 92 10.90 -4.88 -18.42
CA CYS A 92 11.87 -5.33 -17.42
C CYS A 92 11.86 -4.44 -16.16
N LEU A 93 11.75 -3.11 -16.32
CA LEU A 93 11.65 -2.17 -15.21
C LEU A 93 10.36 -2.41 -14.41
N VAL A 94 9.22 -2.54 -15.08
CA VAL A 94 7.93 -2.82 -14.44
C VAL A 94 7.97 -4.17 -13.72
N PHE A 95 8.54 -5.21 -14.36
CA PHE A 95 8.73 -6.52 -13.74
C PHE A 95 9.64 -6.43 -12.51
N ALA A 96 10.74 -5.68 -12.58
CA ALA A 96 11.62 -5.46 -11.44
C ALA A 96 10.89 -4.71 -10.30
N VAL A 97 10.11 -3.67 -10.60
CA VAL A 97 9.31 -2.94 -9.61
C VAL A 97 8.25 -3.84 -8.97
N ILE A 98 7.57 -4.69 -9.74
CA ILE A 98 6.58 -5.63 -9.20
C ILE A 98 7.25 -6.70 -8.31
N ARG A 99 8.41 -7.23 -8.73
CA ARG A 99 9.08 -8.33 -8.02
C ARG A 99 9.91 -7.87 -6.82
N PHE A 100 10.56 -6.71 -6.91
CA PHE A 100 11.41 -6.16 -5.85
C PHE A 100 10.72 -5.06 -5.03
N GLY A 101 9.70 -4.38 -5.57
CA GLY A 101 8.96 -3.34 -4.84
C GLY A 101 7.96 -3.89 -3.81
N GLY A 102 7.50 -5.14 -3.97
CA GLY A 102 6.56 -5.76 -3.03
C GLY A 102 7.10 -5.88 -1.60
N SER A 103 8.39 -6.16 -1.42
CA SER A 103 9.00 -6.29 -0.08
C SER A 103 9.04 -4.97 0.69
N SER A 104 9.20 -3.84 -0.01
CA SER A 104 9.20 -2.52 0.60
C SER A 104 7.80 -2.10 1.06
N VAL A 105 6.78 -2.43 0.26
CA VAL A 105 5.37 -2.16 0.60
C VAL A 105 4.93 -2.99 1.81
N SER A 106 5.25 -4.29 1.85
CA SER A 106 4.92 -5.15 2.99
C SER A 106 5.61 -4.69 4.28
N ARG A 107 6.87 -4.25 4.21
CA ARG A 107 7.60 -3.72 5.37
C ARG A 107 6.98 -2.43 5.90
N LEU A 108 6.56 -1.53 5.00
CA LEU A 108 5.89 -0.30 5.38
C LEU A 108 4.51 -0.58 6.01
N ALA A 109 3.79 -1.57 5.51
CA ALA A 109 2.53 -2.00 6.10
C ALA A 109 2.73 -2.53 7.53
N GLU A 110 3.72 -3.39 7.75
CA GLU A 110 4.06 -3.92 9.09
C GLU A 110 4.40 -2.78 10.07
N VAL A 111 5.25 -1.82 9.68
CA VAL A 111 5.61 -0.68 10.54
C VAL A 111 4.38 0.17 10.90
N ARG A 112 3.42 0.31 9.98
CA ARG A 112 2.16 1.01 10.29
C ARG A 112 1.32 0.24 11.29
N THR A 113 1.20 -1.08 11.11
CA THR A 113 0.51 -1.98 12.05
C THR A 113 1.15 -1.91 13.43
N GLN A 114 2.48 -2.02 13.51
CA GLN A 114 3.25 -1.89 14.74
C GLN A 114 2.95 -0.57 15.46
N ASN A 115 3.11 0.56 14.76
CA ASN A 115 2.88 1.87 15.36
C ASN A 115 1.42 2.09 15.77
N ALA A 116 0.47 1.51 15.04
CA ALA A 116 -0.94 1.55 15.42
C ALA A 116 -1.23 0.68 16.66
N SER A 117 -0.59 -0.48 16.76
CA SER A 117 -0.74 -1.36 17.92
C SER A 117 -0.17 -0.71 19.19
N ILE A 118 1.00 -0.07 19.06
CA ILE A 118 1.62 0.73 20.11
C ILE A 118 0.67 1.84 20.60
N ARG A 119 0.04 2.61 19.71
CA ARG A 119 -0.90 3.66 20.12
C ARG A 119 -2.13 3.14 20.86
N ASN A 120 -2.64 1.97 20.47
CA ASN A 120 -3.72 1.31 21.18
C ASN A 120 -3.27 0.92 22.61
N LEU A 121 -2.09 0.31 22.72
CA LEU A 121 -1.49 -0.06 24.01
C LEU A 121 -1.23 1.14 24.91
N GLU A 122 -0.73 2.25 24.37
CA GLU A 122 -0.54 3.52 25.10
C GLU A 122 -1.88 4.06 25.63
N SER A 123 -2.93 4.01 24.81
CA SER A 123 -4.28 4.43 25.20
C SER A 123 -4.85 3.54 26.31
N ILE A 124 -4.65 2.23 26.21
CA ILE A 124 -5.05 1.25 27.23
C ILE A 124 -4.26 1.46 28.52
N ALA A 125 -2.93 1.63 28.44
CA ALA A 125 -2.07 1.87 29.59
C ALA A 125 -2.46 3.16 30.32
N ALA A 126 -2.77 4.23 29.57
CA ALA A 126 -3.28 5.47 30.14
C ALA A 126 -4.60 5.24 30.90
N ALA A 127 -5.53 4.48 30.34
CA ALA A 127 -6.81 4.15 31.00
C ALA A 127 -6.64 3.25 32.23
N LEU A 128 -5.74 2.26 32.18
CA LEU A 128 -5.37 1.42 33.33
C LEU A 128 -4.76 2.25 34.46
N ASN A 129 -3.86 3.18 34.13
CA ASN A 129 -3.25 4.08 35.11
C ASN A 129 -4.25 5.09 35.68
N ALA A 130 -5.19 5.59 34.88
CA ALA A 130 -6.25 6.47 35.37
C ALA A 130 -7.19 5.73 36.33
N TYR A 131 -7.57 4.49 36.02
CA TYR A 131 -8.29 3.63 36.95
C TYR A 131 -7.50 3.45 38.25
N ALA A 132 -6.20 3.15 38.16
CA ALA A 132 -5.37 2.96 39.34
C ALA A 132 -5.23 4.23 40.19
N ALA A 133 -5.25 5.42 39.58
CA ALA A 133 -5.26 6.69 40.28
C ALA A 133 -6.56 6.91 41.08
N ASP A 134 -7.70 6.52 40.53
CA ASP A 134 -9.02 6.70 41.17
C ASP A 134 -9.31 5.65 42.25
N TYR A 135 -8.87 4.40 42.04
CA TYR A 135 -9.17 3.27 42.93
C TYR A 135 -8.00 2.84 43.83
N GLY A 136 -6.80 3.41 43.62
CA GLY A 136 -5.58 3.07 44.36
C GLY A 136 -4.98 1.70 44.00
N THR A 137 -5.56 0.97 43.03
CA THR A 137 -5.05 -0.30 42.50
C THR A 137 -5.46 -0.46 41.05
N TYR A 138 -4.68 -1.21 40.25
CA TYR A 138 -5.10 -1.56 38.89
C TYR A 138 -6.43 -2.30 38.89
N PRO A 139 -7.19 -2.30 37.79
CA PRO A 139 -8.40 -3.10 37.72
C PRO A 139 -8.04 -4.59 37.82
N PRO A 140 -8.86 -5.42 38.49
CA PRO A 140 -8.64 -6.85 38.52
C PRO A 140 -8.77 -7.42 37.10
N ALA A 141 -7.88 -8.34 36.72
CA ALA A 141 -7.95 -9.01 35.41
C ALA A 141 -9.35 -9.63 35.17
N VAL A 142 -9.91 -10.22 36.23
CA VAL A 142 -11.29 -10.66 36.32
C VAL A 142 -11.92 -10.18 37.62
N GLN A 143 -13.02 -9.44 37.53
CA GLN A 143 -13.87 -9.22 38.70
C GLN A 143 -14.71 -10.47 38.94
N THR A 144 -14.78 -10.94 40.18
CA THR A 144 -15.61 -12.09 40.57
C THR A 144 -16.64 -11.70 41.62
N ASN A 145 -17.76 -12.44 41.67
CA ASN A 145 -18.70 -12.30 42.78
C ASN A 145 -18.26 -13.13 43.99
N LYS A 146 -19.03 -13.08 45.09
CA LYS A 146 -18.74 -13.83 46.33
C LYS A 146 -18.69 -15.35 46.14
N ALA A 147 -19.31 -15.88 45.09
CA ALA A 147 -19.28 -17.31 44.74
C ALA A 147 -18.10 -17.67 43.82
N GLY A 148 -17.23 -16.72 43.48
CA GLY A 148 -16.10 -16.91 42.56
C GLY A 148 -16.50 -16.93 41.08
N GLN A 149 -17.75 -16.58 40.74
CA GLN A 149 -18.18 -16.52 39.34
C GLN A 149 -17.52 -15.33 38.64
N PRO A 150 -16.94 -15.53 37.44
CA PRO A 150 -16.42 -14.43 36.61
C PRO A 150 -17.53 -13.45 36.24
N MET A 151 -17.37 -12.20 36.66
CA MET A 151 -18.33 -11.13 36.42
C MET A 151 -17.91 -10.30 35.22
N HIS A 152 -16.76 -9.62 35.27
CA HIS A 152 -16.35 -8.67 34.22
C HIS A 152 -14.85 -8.68 33.99
N SER A 153 -14.43 -8.43 32.75
CA SER A 153 -13.04 -8.17 32.39
C SER A 153 -12.61 -6.76 32.79
N TRP A 154 -11.33 -6.58 33.10
CA TRP A 154 -10.69 -5.27 33.20
C TRP A 154 -10.99 -4.36 32.00
N ARG A 155 -11.15 -4.94 30.80
CA ARG A 155 -11.47 -4.20 29.57
C ARG A 155 -12.80 -3.46 29.66
N VAL A 156 -13.79 -4.03 30.34
CA VAL A 156 -15.08 -3.38 30.59
C VAL A 156 -14.92 -2.31 31.66
N LEU A 157 -14.16 -2.58 32.72
CA LEU A 157 -13.97 -1.66 33.85
C LEU A 157 -13.29 -0.33 33.46
N ILE A 158 -12.45 -0.34 32.42
CA ILE A 158 -11.73 0.86 31.98
C ILE A 158 -12.42 1.65 30.85
N LEU A 159 -13.55 1.18 30.32
CA LEU A 159 -14.26 1.88 29.22
C LEU A 159 -14.52 3.36 29.49
N PRO A 160 -14.94 3.80 30.70
CA PRO A 160 -15.14 5.23 30.97
C PRO A 160 -13.86 6.06 30.75
N TYR A 161 -12.69 5.51 31.09
CA TYR A 161 -11.38 6.15 30.92
C TYR A 161 -10.91 6.16 29.46
N LEU A 162 -11.48 5.30 28.62
CA LEU A 162 -11.27 5.28 27.17
C LEU A 162 -12.25 6.20 26.41
N GLY A 163 -13.18 6.87 27.12
CA GLY A 163 -14.25 7.65 26.51
C GLY A 163 -15.41 6.82 25.95
N GLU A 164 -15.47 5.53 26.29
CA GLU A 164 -16.45 4.55 25.79
C GLU A 164 -17.67 4.41 26.71
N GLN A 165 -18.14 5.53 27.29
CA GLN A 165 -19.24 5.55 28.27
C GLN A 165 -20.53 4.92 27.71
N ALA A 166 -20.86 5.21 26.45
CA ALA A 166 -22.06 4.67 25.81
C ALA A 166 -22.01 3.14 25.67
N THR A 167 -20.82 2.55 25.50
CA THR A 167 -20.62 1.10 25.49
C THR A 167 -20.68 0.55 26.92
N TYR A 168 -20.06 1.24 27.88
CA TYR A 168 -20.09 0.87 29.30
C TYR A 168 -21.52 0.79 29.86
N ASP A 169 -22.36 1.77 29.55
CA ASP A 169 -23.75 1.86 30.03
C ASP A 169 -24.65 0.73 29.51
N GLN A 170 -24.23 0.00 28.47
CA GLN A 170 -24.95 -1.16 27.94
C GLN A 170 -24.66 -2.44 28.73
N PHE A 171 -23.59 -2.49 29.52
CA PHE A 171 -23.27 -3.64 30.36
C PHE A 171 -24.09 -3.59 31.67
N ASP A 172 -24.77 -4.69 31.98
CA ASP A 172 -25.35 -4.91 33.30
C ASP A 172 -24.27 -5.49 34.22
N LEU A 173 -23.67 -4.62 35.05
CA LEU A 173 -22.59 -5.00 35.95
C LEU A 173 -23.03 -5.96 37.06
N SER A 174 -24.34 -6.13 37.28
CA SER A 174 -24.88 -7.13 38.21
C SER A 174 -24.92 -8.54 37.64
N LYS A 175 -24.66 -8.68 36.33
CA LYS A 175 -24.69 -9.95 35.60
C LYS A 175 -23.28 -10.39 35.20
N PRO A 176 -23.05 -11.71 35.05
CA PRO A 176 -21.82 -12.25 34.46
C PRO A 176 -21.60 -11.74 33.03
N TRP A 177 -20.34 -11.74 32.60
CA TRP A 177 -19.93 -11.30 31.26
C TRP A 177 -20.59 -12.10 30.13
N ASP A 178 -20.86 -13.39 30.36
CA ASP A 178 -21.46 -14.34 29.43
C ASP A 178 -22.99 -14.39 29.51
N HIS A 179 -23.60 -13.54 30.33
CA HIS A 179 -25.05 -13.36 30.33
C HIS A 179 -25.50 -12.70 29.02
N GLU A 180 -26.68 -13.09 28.52
CA GLU A 180 -27.21 -12.67 27.22
C GLU A 180 -27.13 -11.14 27.00
N ILE A 181 -27.55 -10.34 27.99
CA ILE A 181 -27.45 -8.87 27.96
C ILE A 181 -26.02 -8.37 27.69
N ASN A 182 -25.02 -8.91 28.40
CA ASN A 182 -23.63 -8.46 28.29
C ASN A 182 -22.98 -8.99 27.00
N LEU A 183 -23.40 -10.16 26.51
CA LEU A 183 -23.01 -10.65 25.19
C LEU A 183 -23.53 -9.75 24.06
N GLN A 184 -24.75 -9.23 24.17
CA GLN A 184 -25.29 -8.26 23.20
C GLN A 184 -24.48 -6.96 23.20
N ALA A 185 -24.16 -6.41 24.38
CA ALA A 185 -23.31 -5.22 24.51
C ALA A 185 -21.92 -5.45 23.89
N SER A 186 -21.39 -6.67 23.98
CA SER A 186 -20.09 -7.04 23.42
C SER A 186 -20.04 -7.01 21.89
N TYR A 187 -21.16 -6.90 21.17
CA TYR A 187 -21.12 -6.69 19.71
C TYR A 187 -20.51 -5.35 19.31
N MET A 188 -20.56 -4.35 20.20
CA MET A 188 -19.93 -3.05 20.00
C MET A 188 -18.52 -3.06 20.59
N MET A 189 -17.58 -3.69 19.89
CA MET A 189 -16.17 -3.68 20.32
C MET A 189 -15.55 -2.28 20.13
N PRO A 190 -15.01 -1.66 21.20
CA PRO A 190 -14.19 -0.46 21.07
C PRO A 190 -12.99 -0.67 20.15
N SER A 191 -12.75 0.28 19.24
CA SER A 191 -11.67 0.18 18.25
C SER A 191 -10.28 0.01 18.86
N VAL A 192 -10.07 0.54 20.07
CA VAL A 192 -8.81 0.43 20.81
C VAL A 192 -8.45 -1.02 21.18
N TYR A 193 -9.44 -1.91 21.31
CA TYR A 193 -9.19 -3.33 21.58
C TYR A 193 -8.94 -4.16 20.33
N MET A 194 -9.22 -3.61 19.15
CA MET A 194 -8.99 -4.29 17.88
C MET A 194 -7.52 -4.16 17.47
N HIS A 195 -6.88 -5.30 17.22
CA HIS A 195 -5.53 -5.27 16.67
C HIS A 195 -5.56 -4.71 15.22
N PRO A 196 -4.65 -3.81 14.81
CA PRO A 196 -4.68 -3.22 13.47
C PRO A 196 -4.57 -4.23 12.31
N ALA A 197 -3.94 -5.39 12.54
CA ALA A 197 -3.90 -6.47 11.54
C ALA A 197 -5.28 -7.12 11.29
N ASP A 198 -6.24 -6.93 12.19
CA ASP A 198 -7.59 -7.49 12.09
C ASP A 198 -8.62 -6.47 11.59
N ALA A 199 -8.22 -5.24 11.26
CA ALA A 199 -9.13 -4.14 10.97
C ALA A 199 -10.11 -4.41 9.80
N ASN A 200 -9.83 -5.39 8.95
CA ASN A 200 -10.68 -5.81 7.84
C ASN A 200 -11.47 -7.11 8.10
N GLN A 201 -11.43 -7.63 9.33
CA GLN A 201 -12.11 -8.84 9.73
C GLN A 201 -13.23 -8.49 10.72
N MET A 202 -14.30 -9.29 10.74
CA MET A 202 -15.26 -9.26 11.85
C MET A 202 -14.58 -9.94 13.06
N ALA A 203 -13.62 -9.25 13.67
CA ALA A 203 -12.92 -9.72 14.85
C ALA A 203 -13.77 -9.41 16.08
N GLY A 204 -14.23 -10.45 16.78
CA GLY A 204 -14.93 -10.33 18.05
C GLY A 204 -13.99 -10.38 19.26
N THR A 205 -12.68 -10.57 19.06
CA THR A 205 -11.69 -10.78 20.12
C THR A 205 -10.70 -9.62 20.21
N SER A 206 -10.17 -9.40 21.41
CA SER A 206 -9.17 -8.36 21.65
C SER A 206 -7.80 -8.74 21.04
N GLY A 207 -7.00 -7.73 20.74
CA GLY A 207 -5.57 -7.85 20.45
C GLY A 207 -4.66 -7.71 21.67
N TYR A 208 -5.22 -7.38 22.85
CA TYR A 208 -4.46 -6.88 23.99
C TYR A 208 -4.87 -7.58 25.28
N TYR A 209 -3.87 -8.00 26.05
CA TYR A 209 -4.04 -8.88 27.20
C TYR A 209 -3.12 -8.45 28.35
N LEU A 210 -3.58 -8.70 29.58
CA LEU A 210 -2.71 -8.61 30.75
C LEU A 210 -1.86 -9.88 30.85
N VAL A 211 -0.75 -9.78 31.58
CA VAL A 211 0.05 -10.94 31.99
C VAL A 211 -0.27 -11.25 33.45
N THR A 212 -1.00 -12.35 33.66
CA THR A 212 -1.55 -12.75 34.95
C THR A 212 -0.79 -13.90 35.57
N GLY A 213 -0.88 -14.06 36.88
CA GLY A 213 -0.31 -15.20 37.60
C GLY A 213 0.58 -14.80 38.77
N PRO A 214 1.15 -15.78 39.48
CA PRO A 214 2.03 -15.52 40.61
C PRO A 214 3.24 -14.67 40.19
N GLY A 215 3.51 -13.61 40.95
CA GLY A 215 4.68 -12.73 40.71
C GLY A 215 4.49 -11.67 39.64
N THR A 216 3.32 -11.56 39.00
CA THR A 216 3.02 -10.47 38.05
C THR A 216 2.30 -9.31 38.73
N LEU A 217 1.98 -8.24 38.00
CA LEU A 217 1.08 -7.17 38.45
C LEU A 217 -0.34 -7.65 38.79
N PHE A 218 -0.74 -8.81 38.27
CA PHE A 218 -2.10 -9.34 38.34
C PHE A 218 -2.12 -10.77 38.91
N PRO A 219 -1.72 -10.97 40.19
CA PRO A 219 -1.81 -12.26 40.83
C PRO A 219 -3.27 -12.60 41.17
N ALA A 220 -3.55 -13.89 41.39
CA ALA A 220 -4.90 -14.37 41.73
C ALA A 220 -5.49 -13.77 43.02
N THR A 221 -4.64 -13.21 43.90
CA THR A 221 -5.05 -12.52 45.13
C THR A 221 -5.56 -11.11 44.90
N GLY A 222 -5.45 -10.59 43.68
CA GLY A 222 -5.83 -9.23 43.30
C GLY A 222 -4.65 -8.43 42.76
N PRO A 223 -4.92 -7.42 41.91
CA PRO A 223 -3.90 -6.59 41.29
C PRO A 223 -3.08 -5.82 42.31
N LEU A 224 -1.82 -5.57 41.99
CA LEU A 224 -0.96 -4.69 42.79
C LEU A 224 -1.36 -3.22 42.60
N SER A 225 -1.19 -2.45 43.67
CA SER A 225 -1.25 -1.01 43.62
C SER A 225 0.05 -0.42 43.06
N PRO A 226 0.02 0.69 42.30
CA PRO A 226 1.22 1.33 41.76
C PRO A 226 2.29 1.68 42.82
N ASP A 227 1.90 1.94 44.07
CA ASP A 227 2.81 2.23 45.19
C ASP A 227 3.51 0.98 45.76
N LYS A 228 3.13 -0.22 45.34
CA LYS A 228 3.69 -1.52 45.77
C LYS A 228 4.67 -2.11 44.75
N ILE A 229 5.13 -1.29 43.82
CA ILE A 229 6.01 -1.68 42.71
C ILE A 229 7.39 -1.08 43.00
N SER A 230 8.39 -1.95 43.17
CA SER A 230 9.78 -1.54 43.44
C SER A 230 10.58 -1.36 42.16
N ASP A 231 10.22 -2.08 41.10
CA ASP A 231 10.92 -2.01 39.83
C ASP A 231 10.57 -0.72 39.08
N LYS A 232 11.43 -0.33 38.12
CA LYS A 232 11.24 0.93 37.40
C LYS A 232 9.94 0.87 36.58
N PRO A 233 9.03 1.86 36.71
CA PRO A 233 7.79 1.89 35.92
C PRO A 233 7.98 1.80 34.40
N SER A 234 9.10 2.32 33.88
CA SER A 234 9.45 2.25 32.45
C SER A 234 10.02 0.90 32.01
N GLN A 235 10.17 -0.06 32.93
CA GLN A 235 10.71 -1.40 32.69
C GLN A 235 9.85 -2.47 33.35
N THR A 236 8.56 -2.18 33.55
CA THR A 236 7.59 -3.16 34.04
C THR A 236 6.41 -3.15 33.11
N ILE A 237 6.11 -4.30 32.52
CA ILE A 237 5.02 -4.52 31.57
C ILE A 237 3.69 -4.34 32.28
N LEU A 238 2.83 -3.51 31.70
CA LEU A 238 1.46 -3.31 32.16
C LEU A 238 0.46 -4.10 31.29
N VAL A 239 0.62 -4.05 29.97
CA VAL A 239 -0.28 -4.70 29.00
C VAL A 239 0.50 -5.07 27.74
N VAL A 240 0.13 -6.18 27.11
CA VAL A 240 0.83 -6.74 25.94
C VAL A 240 -0.12 -7.02 24.79
N GLU A 241 0.42 -6.99 23.58
CA GLU A 241 -0.22 -7.57 22.41
C GLU A 241 -0.21 -9.10 22.49
N GLY A 242 -1.31 -9.72 22.07
CA GLY A 242 -1.45 -11.17 22.03
C GLY A 242 -2.51 -11.66 21.06
N ALA A 243 -2.38 -12.92 20.67
CA ALA A 243 -3.48 -13.72 20.17
C ALA A 243 -4.38 -14.17 21.33
N PRO A 244 -5.68 -14.40 21.08
CA PRO A 244 -6.60 -14.82 22.13
C PRO A 244 -6.11 -16.10 22.82
N PRO A 245 -6.01 -16.09 24.17
CA PRO A 245 -5.76 -17.30 24.92
C PRO A 245 -6.86 -18.33 24.67
N LEU A 246 -6.51 -19.61 24.74
CA LEU A 246 -7.51 -20.67 24.65
C LEU A 246 -8.47 -20.57 25.85
N SER A 247 -9.76 -20.45 25.56
CA SER A 247 -10.83 -20.48 26.55
C SER A 247 -11.91 -21.49 26.17
N ASN A 248 -12.82 -21.76 27.11
CA ASN A 248 -13.96 -22.66 26.89
C ASN A 248 -15.17 -21.94 26.27
N SER A 249 -15.02 -20.69 25.83
CA SER A 249 -16.09 -19.88 25.24
C SER A 249 -15.91 -19.67 23.73
N ILE A 250 -16.94 -19.14 23.08
CA ILE A 250 -16.94 -18.77 21.65
C ILE A 250 -15.99 -17.58 21.37
N GLY A 251 -15.53 -16.89 22.43
CA GLY A 251 -14.59 -15.77 22.36
C GLY A 251 -15.28 -14.43 22.21
N SER A 252 -14.98 -13.49 23.12
CA SER A 252 -15.40 -12.08 23.05
C SER A 252 -14.28 -11.18 23.57
N TRP A 253 -14.16 -9.95 23.07
CA TRP A 253 -13.23 -8.96 23.60
C TRP A 253 -13.52 -8.63 25.07
N ALA A 254 -14.77 -8.77 25.53
CA ALA A 254 -15.16 -8.52 26.91
C ALA A 254 -14.96 -9.75 27.82
N GLU A 255 -14.55 -10.89 27.27
CA GLU A 255 -14.28 -12.10 28.05
C GLU A 255 -13.13 -11.84 29.05
N PRO A 256 -13.29 -12.21 30.33
CA PRO A 256 -12.26 -12.06 31.35
C PRO A 256 -11.20 -13.16 31.24
N VAL A 257 -10.50 -13.17 30.11
CA VAL A 257 -9.39 -14.07 29.81
C VAL A 257 -8.16 -13.24 29.44
N ASP A 258 -7.01 -13.68 29.93
CA ASP A 258 -5.70 -13.05 29.79
C ASP A 258 -4.59 -14.10 29.75
N LEU A 259 -3.36 -13.68 29.48
CA LEU A 259 -2.24 -14.61 29.32
C LEU A 259 -1.72 -15.03 30.70
N ASP A 260 -1.46 -16.33 30.86
CA ASP A 260 -1.03 -16.94 32.12
C ASP A 260 0.49 -17.10 32.13
N PHE A 261 1.17 -16.30 32.94
CA PHE A 261 2.62 -16.26 33.05
C PHE A 261 3.23 -17.60 33.44
N SER A 262 2.51 -18.43 34.20
CA SER A 262 3.01 -19.76 34.61
C SER A 262 3.12 -20.74 33.44
N LYS A 263 2.50 -20.43 32.29
CA LYS A 263 2.54 -21.22 31.06
C LYS A 263 3.52 -20.65 30.03
N MET A 264 4.01 -19.43 30.25
CA MET A 264 4.93 -18.74 29.33
C MET A 264 6.35 -19.25 29.47
N ARG A 265 7.10 -19.14 28.38
CA ARG A 265 8.56 -19.27 28.34
C ARG A 265 9.23 -17.91 28.14
N GLY A 266 8.45 -16.87 27.83
CA GLY A 266 8.93 -15.53 27.54
C GLY A 266 9.40 -15.36 26.09
N VAL A 267 8.89 -16.19 25.17
CA VAL A 267 9.32 -16.19 23.77
C VAL A 267 8.33 -15.41 22.93
N VAL A 268 8.74 -14.24 22.44
CA VAL A 268 7.92 -13.42 21.53
C VAL A 268 7.55 -14.22 20.29
N ASN A 269 6.27 -14.20 19.91
CA ASN A 269 5.72 -14.98 18.79
C ASN A 269 5.96 -16.51 18.93
N GLY A 270 6.05 -17.01 20.17
CA GLY A 270 6.12 -18.44 20.45
C GLY A 270 4.77 -19.14 20.30
N THR A 271 4.32 -19.85 21.33
CA THR A 271 3.03 -20.56 21.28
C THR A 271 1.86 -19.57 21.28
N VAL A 272 1.09 -19.56 20.19
CA VAL A 272 -0.10 -18.69 20.01
C VAL A 272 -1.10 -18.92 21.14
N GLY A 273 -1.58 -17.82 21.75
CA GLY A 273 -2.52 -17.84 22.87
C GLY A 273 -1.90 -18.23 24.23
N VAL A 274 -0.57 -18.37 24.28
CA VAL A 274 0.19 -18.60 25.52
C VAL A 274 1.24 -17.52 25.71
N GLU A 275 2.04 -17.28 24.66
CA GLU A 275 3.07 -16.23 24.65
C GLU A 275 2.52 -14.91 24.09
N VAL A 276 3.30 -13.83 24.25
CA VAL A 276 3.00 -12.53 23.64
C VAL A 276 3.16 -12.56 22.12
N GLY A 277 2.40 -11.70 21.43
CA GLY A 277 2.36 -11.61 19.98
C GLY A 277 1.39 -12.60 19.32
N GLY A 278 1.72 -13.05 18.12
CA GLY A 278 0.90 -13.88 17.25
C GLY A 278 0.04 -13.10 16.27
N ARG A 279 0.14 -11.76 16.28
CA ARG A 279 -0.59 -10.84 15.37
C ARG A 279 0.31 -10.20 14.32
N MET A 280 1.59 -10.02 14.62
CA MET A 280 2.63 -9.53 13.71
C MET A 280 3.72 -10.56 13.53
N THR A 281 4.36 -10.57 12.35
CA THR A 281 5.40 -11.55 12.03
C THR A 281 6.78 -11.15 12.58
N SER A 282 6.97 -9.85 12.81
CA SER A 282 8.25 -9.25 13.20
C SER A 282 8.51 -9.24 14.70
N GLY A 283 7.47 -9.34 15.52
CA GLY A 283 7.54 -9.20 16.97
C GLY A 283 6.16 -8.99 17.59
N ALA A 284 6.14 -8.37 18.77
CA ALA A 284 4.93 -8.00 19.50
C ALA A 284 5.08 -6.61 20.12
N ALA A 285 3.99 -5.84 20.21
CA ALA A 285 3.97 -4.60 20.96
C ALA A 285 3.59 -4.82 22.44
N MET A 286 4.01 -3.91 23.31
CA MET A 286 3.62 -3.86 24.72
C MET A 286 3.57 -2.41 25.21
N ALA A 287 2.99 -2.17 26.39
CA ALA A 287 3.17 -0.92 27.12
C ALA A 287 3.58 -1.18 28.57
N THR A 288 4.39 -0.27 29.11
CA THR A 288 4.91 -0.29 30.48
C THR A 288 4.05 0.56 31.42
N ILE A 289 4.31 0.47 32.73
CA ILE A 289 3.56 1.19 33.77
C ILE A 289 3.60 2.71 33.57
N ASP A 290 4.71 3.26 33.09
CA ASP A 290 4.82 4.69 32.76
C ASP A 290 3.99 5.12 31.54
N GLY A 291 3.27 4.19 30.90
CA GLY A 291 2.35 4.42 29.80
C GLY A 291 2.99 4.43 28.41
N ARG A 292 4.30 4.18 28.31
CA ARG A 292 5.01 4.16 27.02
C ARG A 292 4.82 2.82 26.32
N GLY A 293 4.63 2.87 25.00
CA GLY A 293 4.58 1.67 24.18
C GLY A 293 5.95 1.31 23.61
N HIS A 294 6.23 0.01 23.54
CA HIS A 294 7.49 -0.56 23.08
C HIS A 294 7.23 -1.71 22.11
N PHE A 295 8.23 -2.04 21.31
CA PHE A 295 8.19 -3.19 20.41
C PHE A 295 9.26 -4.21 20.78
N LEU A 296 8.82 -5.45 20.98
CA LEU A 296 9.70 -6.58 21.26
C LEU A 296 9.91 -7.38 19.96
N PRO A 297 11.14 -7.45 19.42
CA PRO A 297 11.43 -8.29 18.26
C PRO A 297 11.40 -9.78 18.62
N ASN A 298 11.23 -10.68 17.64
CA ASN A 298 11.24 -12.14 17.85
C ASN A 298 12.49 -12.68 18.58
N GLY A 299 13.61 -11.98 18.49
CA GLY A 299 14.87 -12.35 19.15
C GLY A 299 15.03 -11.78 20.57
N PHE A 300 14.01 -11.14 21.13
CA PHE A 300 14.09 -10.55 22.46
C PHE A 300 14.39 -11.62 23.51
N PRO A 301 15.40 -11.43 24.40
CA PRO A 301 15.81 -12.46 25.34
C PRO A 301 14.68 -12.87 26.30
N PRO A 302 14.35 -14.17 26.42
CA PRO A 302 13.24 -14.61 27.28
C PRO A 302 13.44 -14.29 28.77
N THR A 303 14.69 -14.31 29.24
CA THR A 303 15.01 -13.91 30.62
C THR A 303 14.66 -12.46 30.87
N THR A 304 15.03 -11.57 29.95
CA THR A 304 14.72 -10.14 30.02
C THR A 304 13.22 -9.90 29.91
N PHE A 305 12.49 -10.66 29.08
CA PHE A 305 11.02 -10.57 29.05
C PHE A 305 10.42 -10.93 30.43
N ASN A 306 10.89 -12.01 31.05
CA ASN A 306 10.38 -12.43 32.36
C ASN A 306 10.66 -11.39 33.45
N GLU A 307 11.85 -10.76 33.44
CA GLU A 307 12.23 -9.66 34.34
C GLU A 307 11.30 -8.45 34.15
N LEU A 308 10.91 -8.13 32.91
CA LEU A 308 9.96 -7.04 32.63
C LEU A 308 8.53 -7.35 33.13
N VAL A 309 8.14 -8.62 33.29
CA VAL A 309 6.79 -9.00 33.76
C VAL A 309 6.65 -8.88 35.27
N THR A 310 7.74 -9.10 36.01
CA THR A 310 7.75 -9.03 37.48
C THR A 310 7.85 -7.59 37.95
N PRO A 311 6.96 -7.10 38.83
CA PRO A 311 6.99 -5.70 39.29
C PRO A 311 7.89 -5.46 40.52
N ASN A 312 8.43 -6.52 41.12
CA ASN A 312 9.18 -6.49 42.37
C ASN A 312 10.39 -7.43 42.38
N GLY A 313 10.93 -7.77 41.21
CA GLY A 313 12.05 -8.70 41.10
C GLY A 313 13.40 -8.06 41.45
N ASN A 314 13.50 -6.73 41.42
CA ASN A 314 14.72 -5.94 41.66
C ASN A 314 15.88 -6.33 40.73
N GLU A 315 15.58 -6.86 39.54
CA GLU A 315 16.62 -7.22 38.57
C GLU A 315 17.23 -5.97 37.93
N PRO A 316 18.56 -5.90 37.81
CA PRO A 316 19.23 -4.75 37.20
C PRO A 316 19.10 -4.81 35.67
N LEU A 317 18.00 -4.29 35.14
CA LEU A 317 17.86 -4.02 33.71
C LEU A 317 18.67 -2.78 33.32
N ARG A 318 19.26 -2.83 32.13
CA ARG A 318 19.99 -1.68 31.57
C ARG A 318 18.96 -0.62 31.15
N ASP A 319 19.32 0.66 31.22
CA ASP A 319 18.37 1.72 30.84
C ASP A 319 17.96 1.64 29.35
N ASP A 320 18.80 1.05 28.49
CA ASP A 320 18.58 0.86 27.04
C ASP A 320 17.86 -0.46 26.69
N THR A 321 17.32 -1.20 27.66
CA THR A 321 16.69 -2.51 27.41
C THR A 321 15.51 -2.44 26.44
N LEU A 322 14.80 -1.31 26.39
CA LEU A 322 13.58 -1.13 25.59
C LEU A 322 13.69 -0.03 24.51
N ASP A 323 14.92 0.44 24.24
CA ASP A 323 15.23 1.50 23.26
C ASP A 323 15.57 0.94 21.86
#